data_AF-A0A2V6A1A7-F1
#
_entry.id   AF-A0A2V6A1A7-F1
#
_cell.length_a   1.000
_cell.length_b   1.000
_cell.length_c   1.000
_cell.angle_alpha   90.00
_cell.angle_beta   90.00
_cell.angle_gamma   90.00
#
_symmetry.space_group_name_H-M   'P 1'
#
loop_
_entity.id
_entity.type
_entity.pdbx_description
1 polymer ?
#
loop_
_entity_poly.entity_id
_entity_poly.type
_entity_poly.pdbx_seq_one_letter_code
_entity_poly.pdbx_strand_id
1 'polypeptide(L)'
;MVLACLAFLPRAQAVSPPPDGGYSGFNTAEGVNALLSLGSGTFNTALGFSSLKADTNGGINTAVDGQALLSNTGGSYNTAVGENALVSNTTGSFNMALGQGALASNIGGNGNTAMGFQALHGNTASGNVAVGY
;
A
#
# COMPACT_ATOMS: atom_id res chain seq x y z
N MET A 1 -9.84 -35.06 45.20
CA MET A 1 -10.26 -33.89 44.41
C MET A 1 -9.19 -32.83 44.64
N VAL A 2 -8.42 -32.41 43.65
CA VAL A 2 -8.85 -31.47 42.60
C VAL A 2 -8.25 -31.89 41.25
N LEU A 3 -9.13 -32.05 40.27
CA LEU A 3 -8.80 -32.27 38.87
C LEU A 3 -8.41 -30.89 38.29
N ALA A 4 -7.15 -30.73 37.89
CA ALA A 4 -6.70 -29.53 37.21
C ALA A 4 -7.33 -29.48 35.81
N CYS A 5 -8.39 -28.70 35.67
CA CYS A 5 -9.01 -28.40 34.38
C CYS A 5 -8.07 -27.53 33.54
N LEU A 6 -7.16 -28.15 32.80
CA LEU A 6 -6.53 -27.55 31.62
C LEU A 6 -7.59 -27.49 30.52
N ALA A 7 -8.45 -26.48 30.57
CA ALA A 7 -9.34 -26.17 29.46
C ALA A 7 -8.46 -25.74 28.27
N PHE A 8 -8.31 -26.61 27.28
CA PHE A 8 -7.79 -26.24 25.97
C PHE A 8 -8.74 -25.20 25.37
N LEU A 9 -8.35 -23.92 25.48
CA LEU A 9 -8.97 -22.85 24.71
C LEU A 9 -8.79 -23.18 23.21
N PRO A 10 -9.81 -22.97 22.36
CA PRO A 10 -9.70 -23.22 20.94
C PRO A 10 -8.55 -22.39 20.36
N ARG A 11 -7.50 -23.09 19.89
CA ARG A 11 -6.44 -22.62 18.98
C ARG A 11 -6.29 -21.10 18.86
N ALA A 12 -5.71 -20.46 19.87
CA ALA A 12 -4.92 -19.25 19.62
C ALA A 12 -3.61 -19.70 18.95
N GLN A 13 -3.65 -20.03 17.66
CA GLN A 13 -2.42 -20.23 16.90
C GLN A 13 -1.85 -18.84 16.63
N ALA A 14 -0.69 -18.54 17.22
CA ALA A 14 0.15 -17.48 16.71
C ALA A 14 0.41 -17.80 15.23
N VAL A 15 -0.06 -16.95 14.32
CA VAL A 15 0.34 -17.04 12.91
C VAL A 15 1.86 -16.90 12.86
N SER A 16 2.50 -17.66 11.98
CA SER A 16 3.94 -17.62 11.76
C SER A 16 4.17 -17.12 10.33
N PRO A 17 4.83 -15.97 10.14
CA PRO A 17 5.33 -15.05 11.18
C PRO A 17 4.18 -14.37 11.97
N PRO A 18 4.43 -13.89 13.21
CA PRO A 18 3.44 -13.18 14.00
C PRO A 18 2.91 -11.94 13.27
N PRO A 19 1.65 -11.51 13.53
CA PRO A 19 1.14 -10.25 12.99
C PRO A 19 2.07 -9.09 13.39
N ASP A 20 2.36 -8.26 12.41
CA ASP A 20 3.56 -7.45 12.19
C ASP A 20 3.77 -6.22 13.09
N GLY A 21 3.93 -6.40 14.40
CA GLY A 21 4.25 -5.28 15.29
C GLY A 21 5.72 -4.83 15.24
N GLY A 22 6.13 -3.99 14.28
CA GLY A 22 7.33 -3.13 14.47
C GLY A 22 8.18 -2.75 13.26
N TYR A 23 7.62 -2.34 12.13
CA TYR A 23 8.46 -1.70 11.10
C TYR A 23 8.97 -0.34 11.61
N SER A 24 10.26 -0.08 11.45
CA SER A 24 10.88 1.20 11.81
C SER A 24 10.16 2.35 11.12
N GLY A 25 10.10 3.52 11.75
CA GLY A 25 9.51 4.71 11.11
C GLY A 25 7.98 4.71 11.09
N PHE A 26 7.32 3.95 11.99
CA PHE A 26 5.86 3.88 12.09
C PHE A 26 5.18 3.35 10.82
N ASN A 27 5.81 2.38 10.15
CA ASN A 27 5.23 1.70 9.00
C ASN A 27 4.41 0.47 9.43
N THR A 28 3.46 0.05 8.59
CA THR A 28 2.68 -1.19 8.72
C THR A 28 2.79 -1.97 7.42
N ALA A 29 3.14 -3.25 7.45
CA ALA A 29 3.33 -4.05 6.24
C ALA A 29 2.87 -5.51 6.42
N GLU A 30 1.71 -5.82 5.85
CA GLU A 30 1.13 -7.16 5.87
C GLU A 30 1.02 -7.70 4.44
N GLY A 31 1.65 -8.84 4.18
CA GLY A 31 1.63 -9.50 2.87
C GLY A 31 3.03 -9.83 2.33
N VAL A 32 3.08 -10.74 1.36
CA VAL A 32 4.35 -11.18 0.76
C VAL A 32 4.99 -10.01 0.00
N ASN A 33 6.21 -9.63 0.38
CA ASN A 33 6.99 -8.53 -0.19
C ASN A 33 6.40 -7.13 0.00
N ALA A 34 5.43 -6.94 0.90
CA ALA A 34 4.98 -5.60 1.28
C ALA A 34 6.17 -4.81 1.88
N LEU A 35 6.38 -3.56 1.43
CA LEU A 35 7.48 -2.68 1.90
C LEU A 35 8.91 -3.27 1.83
N LEU A 36 9.14 -4.29 0.98
CA LEU A 36 10.41 -5.05 0.98
C LEU A 36 11.67 -4.19 0.80
N SER A 37 11.59 -3.10 0.03
CA SER A 37 12.74 -2.24 -0.31
C SER A 37 12.70 -0.88 0.38
N LEU A 38 12.05 -0.80 1.56
CA LEU A 38 11.96 0.44 2.32
C LEU A 38 13.36 0.95 2.71
N GLY A 39 13.71 2.17 2.28
CA GLY A 39 14.96 2.82 2.63
C GLY A 39 14.85 3.64 3.92
N SER A 40 14.31 4.86 3.83
CA SER A 40 14.14 5.80 4.95
C SER A 40 12.71 6.31 5.11
N GLY A 41 11.75 5.76 4.35
CA GLY A 41 10.35 6.15 4.38
C GLY A 41 9.69 5.89 5.75
N THR A 42 8.77 6.76 6.14
CA THR A 42 8.06 6.68 7.42
C THR A 42 6.55 6.83 7.22
N PHE A 43 5.77 6.29 8.15
CA PHE A 43 4.30 6.38 8.19
C PHE A 43 3.58 5.78 6.96
N ASN A 44 4.15 4.75 6.34
CA ASN A 44 3.55 4.02 5.23
C ASN A 44 2.70 2.83 5.72
N THR A 45 1.61 2.56 5.04
CA THR A 45 0.77 1.37 5.22
C THR A 45 0.75 0.56 3.93
N ALA A 46 1.22 -0.68 3.96
CA ALA A 46 1.28 -1.57 2.81
C ALA A 46 0.60 -2.91 3.11
N LEU A 47 -0.53 -3.18 2.47
CA LEU A 47 -1.34 -4.38 2.73
C LEU A 47 -1.57 -5.14 1.42
N GLY A 48 -0.98 -6.32 1.25
CA GLY A 48 -1.14 -7.16 0.06
C GLY A 48 0.17 -7.64 -0.56
N PHE A 49 0.06 -8.37 -1.67
CA PHE A 49 1.23 -8.88 -2.40
C PHE A 49 1.99 -7.74 -3.08
N SER A 50 3.26 -7.55 -2.69
CA SER A 50 4.15 -6.52 -3.27
C SER A 50 3.58 -5.09 -3.23
N SER A 51 2.70 -4.78 -2.26
CA SER A 51 2.24 -3.42 -2.03
C SER A 51 3.40 -2.56 -1.54
N LEU A 52 3.54 -1.35 -2.10
CA LEU A 52 4.62 -0.41 -1.76
C LEU A 52 6.05 -0.97 -1.85
N LYS A 53 6.27 -2.02 -2.65
CA LYS A 53 7.50 -2.83 -2.62
C LYS A 53 8.79 -2.02 -2.81
N ALA A 54 8.78 -0.99 -3.66
CA ALA A 54 9.96 -0.22 -4.04
C ALA A 54 10.00 1.20 -3.42
N ASP A 55 9.32 1.43 -2.29
CA ASP A 55 9.34 2.74 -1.63
C ASP A 55 10.66 3.06 -0.94
N THR A 56 11.57 3.80 -1.60
CA THR A 56 12.90 4.05 -1.02
C THR A 56 12.88 5.16 0.02
N ASN A 57 12.26 6.30 -0.27
CA ASN A 57 12.30 7.50 0.57
C ASN A 57 10.93 8.17 0.78
N GLY A 58 9.88 7.68 0.13
CA GLY A 58 8.53 8.22 0.28
C GLY A 58 7.98 7.94 1.68
N GLY A 59 7.16 8.85 2.17
CA GLY A 59 6.46 8.68 3.44
C GLY A 59 4.97 8.97 3.31
N ILE A 60 4.21 8.49 4.29
CA ILE A 60 2.78 8.78 4.42
C ILE A 60 2.01 8.25 3.19
N ASN A 61 2.39 7.07 2.70
CA ASN A 61 1.70 6.39 1.61
C ASN A 61 0.82 5.25 2.14
N THR A 62 -0.36 5.06 1.57
CA THR A 62 -1.24 3.93 1.83
C THR A 62 -1.40 3.10 0.56
N ALA A 63 -1.01 1.84 0.59
CA ALA A 63 -1.19 0.88 -0.50
C ALA A 63 -1.92 -0.36 -0.01
N VAL A 64 -3.04 -0.69 -0.67
CA VAL A 64 -3.86 -1.85 -0.35
C VAL A 64 -4.14 -2.63 -1.62
N ASP A 65 -4.03 -3.96 -1.52
CA ASP A 65 -4.13 -4.95 -2.60
C ASP A 65 -2.81 -5.21 -3.35
N GLY A 66 -2.82 -6.12 -4.31
CA GLY A 66 -1.65 -6.54 -5.07
C GLY A 66 -1.03 -5.41 -5.91
N GLN A 67 0.27 -5.19 -5.74
CA GLN A 67 1.07 -4.25 -6.54
C GLN A 67 0.59 -2.78 -6.48
N ALA A 68 -0.26 -2.42 -5.53
CA ALA A 68 -0.59 -1.02 -5.28
C ALA A 68 0.68 -0.25 -4.91
N LEU A 69 0.96 0.87 -5.61
CA LEU A 69 2.18 1.68 -5.45
C LEU A 69 3.50 0.88 -5.55
N LEU A 70 3.53 -0.19 -6.36
CA LEU A 70 4.68 -1.09 -6.49
C LEU A 70 6.01 -0.36 -6.69
N SER A 71 6.04 0.68 -7.54
CA SER A 71 7.26 1.37 -7.99
C SER A 71 7.43 2.80 -7.44
N ASN A 72 6.91 3.09 -6.25
CA ASN A 72 6.98 4.42 -5.63
C ASN A 72 8.36 4.83 -5.12
N THR A 73 9.27 5.29 -5.97
CA THR A 73 10.66 5.61 -5.58
C THR A 73 10.86 6.88 -4.72
N GLY A 74 9.81 7.64 -4.39
CA GLY A 74 9.98 8.88 -3.61
C GLY A 74 8.74 9.76 -3.47
N GLY A 75 7.64 9.40 -4.14
CA GLY A 75 6.35 10.05 -3.92
C GLY A 75 5.89 9.93 -2.47
N SER A 76 5.31 10.98 -1.92
CA SER A 76 4.75 10.97 -0.56
C SER A 76 3.28 11.37 -0.60
N TYR A 77 2.53 11.03 0.46
CA TYR A 77 1.11 11.37 0.57
C TYR A 77 0.24 10.77 -0.55
N ASN A 78 0.54 9.54 -0.98
CA ASN A 78 -0.27 8.82 -1.96
C ASN A 78 -1.17 7.78 -1.31
N THR A 79 -2.41 7.67 -1.78
CA THR A 79 -3.36 6.62 -1.38
C THR A 79 -3.71 5.79 -2.61
N ALA A 80 -3.37 4.50 -2.59
CA ALA A 80 -3.66 3.54 -3.64
C ALA A 80 -4.42 2.34 -3.06
N VAL A 81 -5.64 2.11 -3.52
CA VAL A 81 -6.47 0.98 -3.09
C VAL A 81 -7.01 0.28 -4.33
N GLY A 82 -6.57 -0.96 -4.53
CA GLY A 82 -6.92 -1.79 -5.67
C GLY A 82 -5.70 -2.31 -6.41
N GLU A 83 -5.84 -3.48 -7.00
CA GLU A 83 -4.76 -4.11 -7.76
C GLU A 83 -4.20 -3.17 -8.83
N ASN A 84 -2.88 -2.99 -8.85
CA ASN A 84 -2.14 -2.11 -9.77
C ASN A 84 -2.51 -0.61 -9.69
N ALA A 85 -3.22 -0.15 -8.66
CA ALA A 85 -3.44 1.28 -8.45
C ALA A 85 -2.10 1.99 -8.21
N LEU A 86 -1.83 3.08 -8.96
CA LEU A 86 -0.56 3.83 -8.91
C LEU A 86 0.72 2.97 -9.08
N VAL A 87 0.64 1.82 -9.75
CA VAL A 87 1.74 0.83 -9.84
C VAL A 87 3.08 1.41 -10.35
N SER A 88 3.03 2.41 -11.25
CA SER A 88 4.21 3.06 -11.84
C SER A 88 4.42 4.51 -11.38
N ASN A 89 3.89 4.90 -10.23
CA ASN A 89 4.15 6.23 -9.69
C ASN A 89 5.60 6.33 -9.21
N THR A 90 6.45 7.15 -9.80
CA THR A 90 7.88 7.23 -9.42
C THR A 90 8.14 8.30 -8.36
N THR A 91 7.75 9.54 -8.64
CA THR A 91 7.98 10.72 -7.77
C THR A 91 6.71 11.52 -7.46
N GLY A 92 5.58 11.15 -8.06
CA GLY A 92 4.31 11.85 -7.87
C GLY A 92 3.85 11.79 -6.42
N SER A 93 3.37 12.91 -5.89
CA SER A 93 2.89 13.06 -4.52
C SER A 93 1.45 13.56 -4.51
N PHE A 94 0.75 13.35 -3.40
CA PHE A 94 -0.64 13.79 -3.22
C PHE A 94 -1.63 13.16 -4.21
N ASN A 95 -1.41 11.92 -4.64
CA ASN A 95 -2.34 11.23 -5.53
C ASN A 95 -3.27 10.27 -4.77
N MET A 96 -4.54 10.23 -5.16
CA MET A 96 -5.53 9.26 -4.66
C MET A 96 -6.01 8.40 -5.83
N ALA A 97 -5.79 7.09 -5.76
CA ALA A 97 -6.21 6.09 -6.74
C ALA A 97 -7.03 5.00 -6.05
N LEU A 98 -8.32 4.94 -6.37
CA LEU A 98 -9.26 3.98 -5.79
C LEU A 98 -9.89 3.18 -6.93
N GLY A 99 -9.46 1.93 -7.10
CA GLY A 99 -9.92 1.04 -8.17
C GLY A 99 -8.77 0.34 -8.87
N GLN A 100 -9.06 -0.83 -9.44
CA GLN A 100 -8.08 -1.63 -10.18
C GLN A 100 -7.52 -0.80 -11.35
N GLY A 101 -6.20 -0.68 -11.42
CA GLY A 101 -5.50 0.04 -12.48
C GLY A 101 -5.73 1.57 -12.51
N ALA A 102 -6.36 2.16 -11.49
CA ALA A 102 -6.52 3.61 -11.38
C ALA A 102 -5.14 4.29 -11.27
N LEU A 103 -4.89 5.32 -12.08
CA LEU A 103 -3.59 6.03 -12.16
C LEU A 103 -2.36 5.12 -12.37
N ALA A 104 -2.52 3.94 -12.97
CA ALA A 104 -1.45 2.95 -13.08
C ALA A 104 -0.15 3.49 -13.69
N SER A 105 -0.24 4.45 -14.64
CA SER A 105 0.91 5.04 -15.34
C SER A 105 1.20 6.49 -14.95
N ASN A 106 0.94 6.89 -13.69
CA ASN A 106 1.21 8.26 -13.22
C ASN A 106 2.69 8.54 -12.98
N ILE A 107 3.45 8.90 -14.02
CA ILE A 107 4.88 9.21 -13.92
C ILE A 107 5.08 10.67 -13.46
N GLY A 108 5.13 10.90 -12.15
CA GLY A 108 5.49 12.19 -11.56
C GLY A 108 4.37 13.23 -11.46
N GLY A 109 3.16 12.92 -11.94
CA GLY A 109 1.98 13.77 -11.76
C GLY A 109 1.62 13.91 -10.28
N ASN A 110 1.30 15.12 -9.83
CA ASN A 110 0.94 15.41 -8.45
C ASN A 110 -0.54 15.77 -8.33
N GLY A 111 -1.14 15.49 -7.18
CA GLY A 111 -2.48 16.02 -6.88
C GLY A 111 -3.60 15.44 -7.76
N ASN A 112 -3.47 14.22 -8.25
CA ASN A 112 -4.52 13.58 -9.04
C ASN A 112 -5.48 12.77 -8.15
N THR A 113 -6.77 12.76 -8.50
CA THR A 113 -7.79 11.92 -7.88
C THR A 113 -8.45 11.06 -8.95
N ALA A 114 -8.30 9.74 -8.85
CA ALA A 114 -8.94 8.76 -9.72
C ALA A 114 -9.73 7.76 -8.89
N MET A 115 -11.02 7.61 -9.20
CA MET A 115 -11.90 6.66 -8.54
C MET A 115 -12.68 5.86 -9.59
N GLY A 116 -12.40 4.57 -9.70
CA GLY A 116 -13.04 3.64 -10.63
C GLY A 116 -12.03 2.76 -11.37
N PHE A 117 -12.53 1.71 -12.03
CA PHE A 117 -11.72 0.79 -12.83
C PHE A 117 -10.98 1.57 -13.93
N GLN A 118 -9.65 1.54 -13.91
CA GLN A 118 -8.78 2.23 -14.88
C GLN A 118 -9.00 3.75 -15.02
N ALA A 119 -9.61 4.39 -14.03
CA ALA A 119 -9.75 5.85 -14.02
C ALA A 119 -8.36 6.52 -14.10
N LEU A 120 -8.18 7.43 -15.06
CA LEU A 120 -6.90 8.11 -15.35
C LEU A 120 -5.71 7.15 -15.57
N HIS A 121 -5.94 5.94 -16.09
CA HIS A 121 -4.90 4.90 -16.23
C HIS A 121 -3.57 5.40 -16.84
N GLY A 122 -3.65 6.24 -17.88
CA GLY A 122 -2.51 6.81 -18.60
C GLY A 122 -2.18 8.27 -18.26
N ASN A 123 -2.64 8.80 -17.13
CA ASN A 123 -2.42 10.21 -16.81
C ASN A 123 -0.95 10.49 -16.43
N THR A 124 -0.32 11.47 -17.09
CA THR A 124 1.03 11.95 -16.74
C THR A 124 1.03 13.42 -16.27
N ALA A 125 -0.14 14.05 -16.15
CA ALA A 125 -0.29 15.43 -15.72
C ALA A 125 -0.65 15.54 -14.23
N SER A 126 -0.61 16.76 -13.70
CA SER A 126 -1.00 17.07 -12.31
C SER A 126 -2.40 17.67 -12.23
N GLY A 127 -3.09 17.50 -11.10
CA GLY A 127 -4.34 18.21 -10.80
C GLY A 127 -5.59 17.69 -11.52
N ASN A 128 -5.61 16.42 -11.91
CA ASN A 128 -6.77 15.82 -12.59
C ASN A 128 -7.72 15.13 -11.61
N VAL A 129 -9.02 15.17 -11.91
CA VAL A 129 -10.05 14.46 -11.16
C VAL A 129 -10.87 13.61 -12.14
N ALA A 130 -10.99 12.31 -11.88
CA ALA A 130 -11.90 11.41 -12.58
C ALA A 130 -12.61 10.48 -11.59
N VAL A 131 -13.92 10.34 -11.76
CA VAL A 131 -14.78 9.48 -10.94
C VAL A 131 -15.73 8.74 -11.87
N GLY A 132 -15.75 7.41 -11.82
CA GLY A 132 -16.57 6.55 -12.68
C GLY A 132 -15.78 5.37 -13.27
N TYR A 133 -16.50 4.43 -13.87
CA TYR A 133 -15.96 3.28 -14.61
C TYR A 133 -16.43 3.30 -16.06
#